data_AF-A0A7J4KLC9-F1
#
_entry.id   AF-A0A7J4KLC9-F1
#
_cell.length_a   1.000
_cell.length_b   1.000
_cell.length_c   1.000
_cell.angle_alpha   90.00
_cell.angle_beta   90.00
_cell.angle_gamma   90.00
#
_symmetry.space_group_name_H-M   'P 1'
#
loop_
_entity.id
_entity.type
_entity.pdbx_description
1 polymer ?
#
loop_
_entity_poly.entity_id
_entity_poly.type
_entity_poly.pdbx_seq_one_letter_code
_entity_poly.pdbx_strand_id
1 'polypeptide(L)'
;MRRVGFIFSLDAFVAFTLTMVTISLLIFIIGTPKPYYASLEQTSRLAHDTLQVMATSSPDGNPPFYLEYALSGGLPLNEVMDKTAGGIIPFGYGYRLETYDFASKKWIPKYDSSYPTSQSGREGRNFTKLRASATMFSSFYEVDQVRGESQYCYLSCFGYNGTNNPPASPCSVTPCSQPISGFGAGQNSVRMVRLVVYT
;
A
#
# COMPACT_ATOMS: atom_id res chain seq x y z
N MET A 1 24.10 -77.64 -24.82
CA MET A 1 23.88 -76.23 -24.44
C MET A 1 22.92 -75.60 -25.44
N ARG A 2 21.71 -75.23 -25.01
CA ARG A 2 20.69 -74.65 -25.89
C ARG A 2 20.94 -73.14 -26.00
N ARG A 3 21.33 -72.66 -27.18
CA ARG A 3 21.45 -71.22 -27.45
C ARG A 3 20.04 -70.65 -27.62
N VAL A 4 19.59 -69.86 -26.65
CA VAL A 4 18.35 -69.08 -26.76
C VAL A 4 18.72 -67.75 -27.39
N GLY A 5 18.27 -67.51 -28.62
CA GLY A 5 18.45 -66.24 -29.30
C GLY A 5 17.39 -65.25 -28.82
N PHE A 6 17.82 -64.07 -28.36
CA PHE A 6 16.93 -63.00 -27.96
C PHE A 6 16.46 -62.26 -29.22
N ILE A 7 15.21 -62.47 -29.64
CA ILE A 7 14.62 -61.77 -30.78
C ILE A 7 14.09 -60.44 -30.27
N PHE A 8 14.85 -59.37 -30.50
CA PHE A 8 14.39 -58.01 -30.23
C PHE A 8 13.53 -57.56 -31.41
N SER A 9 12.24 -57.26 -31.18
CA SER A 9 11.41 -56.69 -32.24
C SER A 9 11.78 -55.22 -32.42
N LEU A 10 12.06 -54.82 -33.67
CA LEU A 10 12.37 -53.44 -34.03
C LEU A 10 11.23 -52.49 -33.61
N ASP A 11 10.00 -52.98 -33.68
CA ASP A 11 8.79 -52.26 -33.27
C ASP A 11 8.79 -51.91 -31.77
N ALA A 12 9.19 -52.85 -30.89
CA ALA A 12 9.29 -52.58 -29.46
C ALA A 12 10.39 -51.55 -29.13
N PHE A 13 11.49 -51.56 -29.88
CA PHE A 13 12.56 -50.55 -29.73
C PHE A 13 12.09 -49.15 -30.19
N VAL A 14 11.37 -49.07 -31.31
CA VAL A 14 10.79 -47.81 -31.80
C VAL A 14 9.74 -47.28 -30.82
N ALA A 15 8.86 -48.14 -30.30
CA ALA A 15 7.87 -47.75 -29.31
C ALA A 15 8.52 -47.24 -28.00
N PHE A 16 9.60 -47.90 -27.55
CA PHE A 16 10.33 -47.49 -26.35
C PHE A 16 11.06 -46.15 -26.51
N THR A 17 11.72 -45.93 -27.65
CA THR A 17 12.39 -44.66 -27.95
C THR A 17 11.39 -43.52 -28.08
N LEU A 18 10.25 -43.77 -28.74
CA LEU A 18 9.19 -42.78 -28.90
C LEU A 18 8.58 -42.40 -27.55
N THR A 19 8.32 -43.37 -26.67
CA THR A 19 7.86 -43.10 -25.29
C THR A 19 8.87 -42.29 -24.49
N MET A 20 10.16 -42.63 -24.53
CA MET A 20 11.22 -41.84 -23.88
C MET A 20 11.26 -40.39 -24.37
N VAL A 21 11.13 -40.17 -25.69
CA VAL A 21 11.11 -38.83 -26.28
C VAL A 21 9.88 -38.06 -25.82
N THR A 22 8.69 -38.65 -25.81
CA THR A 22 7.48 -37.99 -25.28
C THR A 22 7.59 -37.64 -23.81
N ILE A 23 8.11 -38.53 -22.97
CA ILE A 23 8.31 -38.25 -21.54
C ILE A 23 9.30 -37.09 -21.36
N SER A 24 10.39 -37.09 -22.13
CA SER A 24 11.39 -36.02 -22.08
C SER A 24 10.82 -34.67 -22.53
N LEU A 25 9.98 -34.66 -23.59
CA LEU A 25 9.26 -33.48 -24.04
C LEU A 25 8.26 -32.97 -23.01
N LEU A 26 7.51 -33.88 -22.37
CA LEU A 26 6.56 -33.52 -21.32
C LEU A 26 7.27 -32.86 -20.13
N ILE A 27 8.39 -33.44 -19.69
CA ILE A 27 9.23 -32.87 -18.63
C ILE A 27 9.75 -31.48 -19.04
N PHE A 28 10.20 -31.33 -20.29
CA PHE A 28 10.67 -30.05 -20.81
C PHE A 28 9.57 -28.98 -20.81
N ILE A 29 8.35 -29.33 -21.26
CA ILE A 29 7.20 -28.42 -21.30
C ILE A 29 6.75 -28.03 -19.89
N ILE A 30 6.75 -28.96 -18.94
CA ILE A 30 6.38 -28.68 -17.54
C ILE A 30 7.48 -27.85 -16.84
N GLY A 31 8.74 -28.10 -17.17
CA GLY A 31 9.89 -27.42 -16.59
C GLY A 31 10.16 -26.03 -17.15
N THR A 32 9.52 -25.64 -18.26
CA THR A 32 9.72 -24.30 -18.83
C THR A 32 8.99 -23.26 -17.99
N PRO A 33 9.69 -22.29 -17.38
CA PRO A 33 9.04 -21.23 -16.64
C PRO A 33 8.14 -20.46 -17.60
N LYS A 34 6.88 -20.30 -17.23
CA LYS A 34 5.91 -19.60 -18.06
C LYS A 34 6.37 -18.15 -18.28
N PRO A 35 6.24 -17.62 -19.50
CA PRO A 35 6.79 -16.31 -19.85
C PRO A 35 6.20 -15.15 -19.03
N TYR A 36 5.03 -15.35 -18.42
CA TYR A 36 4.39 -14.35 -17.58
C TYR A 36 5.00 -14.17 -16.18
N TYR A 37 5.87 -15.07 -15.72
CA TYR A 37 6.39 -15.01 -14.34
C TYR A 37 7.20 -13.74 -14.08
N ALA A 38 8.04 -13.32 -15.03
CA ALA A 38 8.82 -12.08 -14.90
C ALA A 38 7.91 -10.85 -14.78
N SER A 39 6.80 -10.82 -15.54
CA SER A 39 5.81 -9.74 -15.48
C SER A 39 5.04 -9.73 -14.15
N LEU A 40 4.69 -10.91 -13.61
CA LEU A 40 4.10 -11.02 -12.27
C LEU A 40 5.06 -10.58 -11.16
N GLU A 41 6.34 -10.92 -11.27
CA GLU A 41 7.36 -10.49 -10.32
C GLU A 41 7.53 -8.96 -10.36
N GLN A 42 7.60 -8.38 -11.55
CA GLN A 42 7.69 -6.93 -11.73
C GLN A 42 6.47 -6.21 -11.16
N THR A 43 5.25 -6.68 -11.45
CA THR A 43 4.03 -6.09 -10.89
C THR A 43 3.97 -6.22 -9.37
N SER A 44 4.48 -7.32 -8.81
CA SER A 44 4.57 -7.51 -7.35
C SER A 44 5.53 -6.50 -6.71
N ARG A 45 6.72 -6.31 -7.31
CA ARG A 45 7.70 -5.31 -6.86
C ARG A 45 7.15 -3.88 -6.97
N LEU A 46 6.54 -3.53 -8.11
CA LEU A 46 5.88 -2.23 -8.29
C LEU A 46 4.80 -1.99 -7.24
N ALA A 47 3.98 -3.00 -6.92
CA ALA A 47 2.96 -2.88 -5.89
C ALA A 47 3.58 -2.62 -4.50
N HIS A 48 4.64 -3.36 -4.16
CA HIS A 48 5.33 -3.24 -2.89
C HIS A 48 6.01 -1.87 -2.74
N ASP A 49 6.82 -1.48 -3.72
CA ASP A 49 7.60 -0.25 -3.68
C ASP A 49 6.68 0.97 -3.70
N THR A 50 5.63 0.96 -4.53
CA THR A 50 4.66 2.06 -4.56
C THR A 50 3.94 2.20 -3.21
N LEU A 51 3.50 1.08 -2.62
CA LEU A 51 2.82 1.12 -1.32
C LEU A 51 3.74 1.61 -0.20
N GLN A 52 5.02 1.19 -0.23
CA GLN A 52 6.03 1.66 0.72
C GLN A 52 6.35 3.15 0.54
N VAL A 53 6.43 3.64 -0.69
CA VAL A 53 6.64 5.07 -0.96
C VAL A 53 5.43 5.87 -0.49
N MET A 54 4.20 5.43 -0.79
CA MET A 54 2.99 6.10 -0.29
C MET A 54 2.95 6.17 1.25
N ALA A 55 3.45 5.13 1.93
CA ALA A 55 3.48 5.08 3.38
C ALA A 55 4.54 5.99 4.01
N THR A 56 5.58 6.38 3.28
CA THR A 56 6.74 7.12 3.83
C THR A 56 6.93 8.51 3.25
N SER A 57 6.24 8.85 2.17
CA SER A 57 6.31 10.17 1.53
C SER A 57 5.11 11.04 1.86
N SER A 58 5.34 12.36 1.92
CA SER A 58 4.33 13.39 2.15
C SER A 58 4.42 14.47 1.07
N PRO A 59 3.30 15.13 0.71
CA PRO A 59 3.31 16.30 -0.16
C PRO A 59 4.24 17.42 0.30
N ASP A 60 4.26 17.70 1.61
CA ASP A 60 4.92 18.88 2.19
C ASP A 60 6.09 18.50 3.13
N GLY A 61 6.51 17.24 3.10
CA GLY A 61 7.57 16.71 3.97
C GLY A 61 7.16 16.52 5.44
N ASN A 62 5.92 16.82 5.79
CA ASN A 62 5.34 16.64 7.13
C ASN A 62 4.12 15.71 7.09
N PRO A 63 3.80 14.98 8.17
CA PRO A 63 2.54 14.22 8.25
C PRO A 63 1.32 15.11 7.96
N PRO A 64 0.24 14.56 7.38
CA PRO A 64 0.06 13.15 7.06
C PRO A 64 0.79 12.67 5.78
N PHE A 65 1.11 11.37 5.72
CA PHE A 65 1.71 10.75 4.53
C PHE A 65 0.68 10.53 3.42
N TYR A 66 1.11 10.30 2.18
CA TYR A 66 0.18 10.09 1.06
C TYR A 66 -0.78 8.91 1.27
N LEU A 67 -0.31 7.83 1.90
CA LEU A 67 -1.17 6.71 2.25
C LEU A 67 -2.26 7.12 3.25
N GLU A 68 -1.93 7.98 4.21
CA GLU A 68 -2.89 8.48 5.19
C GLU A 68 -3.90 9.39 4.52
N TYR A 69 -3.47 10.31 3.65
CA TYR A 69 -4.38 11.14 2.83
C TYR A 69 -5.35 10.30 2.00
N ALA A 70 -4.86 9.20 1.42
CA ALA A 70 -5.69 8.28 0.64
C ALA A 70 -6.74 7.55 1.49
N LEU A 71 -6.53 7.42 2.80
CA LEU A 71 -7.41 6.68 3.73
C LEU A 71 -8.33 7.59 4.55
N SER A 72 -7.85 8.77 4.95
CA SER A 72 -8.56 9.76 5.77
C SER A 72 -9.48 10.66 4.94
N GLY A 73 -9.19 10.84 3.65
CA GLY A 73 -10.00 11.67 2.75
C GLY A 73 -9.66 13.18 2.81
N GLY A 74 -8.49 13.55 3.34
CA GLY A 74 -8.08 14.96 3.44
C GLY A 74 -7.77 15.63 2.10
N LEU A 75 -7.24 14.89 1.11
CA LEU A 75 -6.99 15.37 -0.25
C LEU A 75 -7.83 14.59 -1.27
N PRO A 76 -8.10 15.14 -2.47
CA PRO A 76 -8.74 14.40 -3.54
C PRO A 76 -7.95 13.13 -3.84
N LEU A 77 -8.57 11.97 -3.62
CA LEU A 77 -7.91 10.66 -3.76
C LEU A 77 -7.24 10.50 -5.13
N ASN A 78 -7.87 11.01 -6.20
CA ASN A 78 -7.31 10.95 -7.55
C ASN A 78 -5.96 11.70 -7.64
N GLU A 79 -5.86 12.89 -7.05
CA GLU A 79 -4.62 13.67 -7.08
C GLU A 79 -3.50 12.99 -6.29
N VAL A 80 -3.83 12.45 -5.12
CA VAL A 80 -2.88 11.67 -4.30
C VAL A 80 -2.37 10.47 -5.09
N MET A 81 -3.27 9.72 -5.71
CA MET A 81 -2.94 8.50 -6.45
C MET A 81 -2.17 8.80 -7.74
N ASP A 82 -2.47 9.89 -8.44
CA ASP A 82 -1.76 10.27 -9.67
C ASP A 82 -0.35 10.79 -9.38
N LYS A 83 -0.16 11.60 -8.33
CA LYS A 83 1.17 12.09 -7.92
C LYS A 83 2.08 11.00 -7.37
N THR A 84 1.51 9.96 -6.74
CA THR A 84 2.29 8.87 -6.14
C THR A 84 2.34 7.65 -7.05
N ALA A 85 1.30 6.82 -7.03
CA ALA A 85 1.22 5.60 -7.82
C ALA A 85 1.31 5.89 -9.32
N GLY A 86 0.70 6.98 -9.82
CA GLY A 86 0.79 7.39 -11.22
C GLY A 86 2.21 7.79 -11.66
N GLY A 87 3.03 8.32 -10.73
CA GLY A 87 4.43 8.68 -10.96
C GLY A 87 5.40 7.49 -10.90
N ILE A 88 5.10 6.47 -10.08
CA ILE A 88 5.97 5.30 -9.89
C ILE A 88 5.62 4.18 -10.87
N ILE A 89 4.32 3.91 -11.04
CA ILE A 89 3.83 2.82 -11.88
C ILE A 89 3.83 3.30 -13.33
N PRO A 90 4.49 2.60 -14.28
CA PRO A 90 4.53 3.02 -15.67
C PRO A 90 3.13 3.03 -16.33
N PHE A 91 2.96 3.85 -17.37
CA PHE A 91 1.67 4.05 -18.06
C PHE A 91 1.05 2.78 -18.65
N GLY A 92 1.84 1.77 -19.00
CA GLY A 92 1.34 0.48 -19.50
C GLY A 92 0.67 -0.39 -18.43
N TYR A 93 0.81 -0.05 -17.14
CA TYR A 93 0.26 -0.82 -16.03
C TYR A 93 -0.95 -0.10 -15.42
N GLY A 94 -1.96 -0.88 -15.03
CA GLY A 94 -3.04 -0.41 -14.19
C GLY A 94 -2.73 -0.63 -12.71
N TYR A 95 -3.41 0.07 -11.83
CA TYR A 95 -3.37 -0.15 -10.39
C TYR A 95 -4.69 0.14 -9.67
N ARG A 96 -4.87 -0.48 -8.51
CA ARG A 96 -6.04 -0.33 -7.64
C ARG A 96 -5.64 -0.36 -6.18
N LEU A 97 -6.10 0.62 -5.41
CA LEU A 97 -5.94 0.68 -3.97
C LEU A 97 -7.20 0.13 -3.29
N GLU A 98 -7.02 -0.78 -2.34
CA GLU A 98 -8.10 -1.42 -1.60
C GLU A 98 -7.82 -1.42 -0.10
N THR A 99 -8.88 -1.35 0.69
CA THR A 99 -8.83 -1.50 2.14
C THR A 99 -9.61 -2.73 2.54
N TYR A 100 -9.07 -3.52 3.47
CA TYR A 100 -9.80 -4.65 4.01
C TYR A 100 -10.84 -4.18 5.02
N ASP A 101 -12.09 -4.59 4.82
CA ASP A 101 -13.15 -4.42 5.80
C ASP A 101 -13.35 -5.72 6.57
N PHE A 102 -13.09 -5.67 7.88
CA PHE A 102 -13.20 -6.80 8.78
C PHE A 102 -14.66 -7.24 9.01
N ALA A 103 -15.62 -6.33 8.88
CA ALA A 103 -17.04 -6.65 9.06
C ALA A 103 -17.56 -7.46 7.86
N SER A 104 -17.33 -6.97 6.64
CA SER A 104 -17.75 -7.68 5.42
C SER A 104 -16.79 -8.78 4.98
N LYS A 105 -15.59 -8.88 5.58
CA LYS A 105 -14.50 -9.79 5.19
C LYS A 105 -14.12 -9.66 3.71
N LYS A 106 -14.23 -8.44 3.17
CA LYS A 106 -14.00 -8.14 1.76
C LYS A 106 -13.00 -6.99 1.60
N TRP A 107 -12.29 -7.04 0.48
CA TRP A 107 -11.49 -5.91 0.02
C TRP A 107 -12.41 -4.89 -0.65
N ILE A 108 -12.44 -3.69 -0.09
CA ILE A 108 -13.23 -2.57 -0.60
C ILE A 108 -12.30 -1.69 -1.45
N PRO A 109 -12.60 -1.49 -2.75
CA PRO A 109 -11.82 -0.60 -3.58
C PRO A 109 -11.99 0.84 -3.11
N LYS A 110 -10.87 1.54 -2.94
CA LYS A 110 -10.82 2.98 -2.66
C LYS A 110 -10.53 3.77 -3.93
N TYR A 111 -9.56 3.31 -4.70
CA TYR A 111 -9.19 3.90 -5.98
C TYR A 111 -8.95 2.83 -7.01
N ASP A 112 -9.39 3.03 -8.24
CA ASP A 112 -9.13 2.13 -9.36
C ASP A 112 -8.81 2.94 -10.62
N SER A 113 -7.57 2.82 -11.09
CA SER A 113 -7.09 3.44 -12.33
C SER A 113 -7.85 2.97 -13.57
N SER A 114 -8.54 1.82 -13.50
CA SER A 114 -9.27 1.23 -14.63
C SER A 114 -10.75 1.65 -14.70
N TYR A 115 -11.26 2.39 -13.72
CA TYR A 115 -12.67 2.81 -13.66
C TYR A 115 -12.98 3.98 -14.63
N PRO A 116 -14.17 4.04 -15.25
CA PRO A 116 -14.52 5.06 -16.26
C PRO A 116 -14.49 6.52 -15.76
N THR A 117 -14.51 6.77 -14.46
CA THR A 117 -14.42 8.12 -13.86
C THR A 117 -13.00 8.49 -13.40
N SER A 118 -12.04 7.56 -13.42
CA SER A 118 -10.63 7.90 -13.23
C SER A 118 -10.08 8.34 -14.58
N GLN A 119 -9.43 9.50 -14.64
CA GLN A 119 -8.84 10.06 -15.86
C GLN A 119 -7.64 9.24 -16.39
N SER A 120 -7.34 8.08 -15.81
CA SER A 120 -6.30 7.21 -16.32
C SER A 120 -6.85 6.28 -17.41
N GLY A 121 -6.54 6.60 -18.67
CA GLY A 121 -6.76 5.77 -19.84
C GLY A 121 -5.76 4.62 -19.96
N ARG A 122 -5.29 4.04 -18.84
CA ARG A 122 -4.20 3.05 -18.84
C ARG A 122 -4.71 1.69 -19.36
N GLU A 123 -4.51 1.53 -20.67
CA GLU A 123 -4.47 0.35 -21.57
C GLU A 123 -5.29 -0.89 -21.16
N GLY A 124 -6.15 -1.36 -22.08
CA GLY A 124 -6.64 -2.74 -22.08
C GLY A 124 -7.79 -3.12 -21.13
N ARG A 125 -8.80 -2.25 -20.94
CA ARG A 125 -9.99 -2.52 -20.08
C ARG A 125 -10.71 -3.84 -20.38
N ASN A 126 -10.64 -4.31 -21.61
CA ASN A 126 -11.37 -5.49 -22.10
C ASN A 126 -10.53 -6.77 -22.12
N PHE A 127 -9.28 -6.72 -21.64
CA PHE A 127 -8.39 -7.89 -21.65
C PHE A 127 -8.25 -8.50 -20.27
N THR A 128 -8.03 -9.82 -20.22
CA THR A 128 -7.67 -10.51 -18.99
C THR A 128 -6.26 -10.10 -18.59
N LYS A 129 -6.16 -9.26 -17.56
CA LYS A 129 -4.88 -8.76 -17.06
C LYS A 129 -4.29 -9.70 -16.03
N LEU A 130 -2.96 -9.84 -16.06
CA LEU A 130 -2.22 -10.44 -14.97
C LEU A 130 -2.17 -9.45 -13.82
N ARG A 131 -2.22 -9.94 -12.59
CA ARG A 131 -2.22 -9.08 -11.41
C ARG A 131 -1.35 -9.63 -10.30
N ALA A 132 -0.64 -8.73 -9.65
CA ALA A 132 0.04 -8.98 -8.39
C ALA A 132 -0.35 -7.90 -7.39
N SER A 133 -0.17 -8.18 -6.10
CA SER A 133 -0.57 -7.25 -5.06
C SER A 133 0.37 -7.29 -3.87
N ALA A 134 0.58 -6.14 -3.25
CA ALA A 134 1.28 -6.01 -1.98
C ALA A 134 0.31 -5.52 -0.91
N THR A 135 0.49 -6.02 0.32
CA THR A 135 -0.34 -5.68 1.47
C THR A 135 0.49 -5.09 2.59
N MET A 136 -0.03 -4.08 3.26
CA MET A 136 0.61 -3.41 4.41
C MET A 136 -0.45 -3.04 5.45
N PHE A 137 -0.04 -3.00 6.71
CA PHE A 137 -0.85 -2.39 7.77
C PHE A 137 -0.50 -0.91 7.87
N SER A 138 -1.50 -0.04 7.85
CA SER A 138 -1.34 1.39 8.06
C SER A 138 -2.14 1.79 9.30
N SER A 139 -1.48 2.48 10.23
CA SER A 139 -2.12 3.14 11.37
C SER A 139 -2.14 4.63 11.09
N PHE A 140 -3.31 5.26 11.17
CA PHE A 140 -3.44 6.70 10.99
C PHE A 140 -4.47 7.26 11.96
N TYR A 141 -4.39 8.56 12.22
CA TYR A 141 -5.38 9.24 13.03
C TYR A 141 -6.56 9.67 12.15
N GLU A 142 -7.77 9.23 12.48
CA GLU A 142 -9.01 9.65 11.81
C GLU A 142 -9.38 11.11 12.17
N VAL A 143 -8.90 11.57 13.34
CA VAL A 143 -9.05 12.95 13.81
C VAL A 143 -7.67 13.46 14.18
N ASP A 144 -7.29 14.61 13.62
CA ASP A 144 -6.02 15.26 13.93
C ASP A 144 -5.85 15.42 15.45
N GLN A 145 -4.64 15.15 15.93
CA GLN A 145 -4.32 15.40 17.33
C GLN A 145 -4.38 16.90 17.58
N VAL A 146 -5.41 17.35 18.28
CA VAL A 146 -5.44 18.72 18.79
C VAL A 146 -4.37 18.81 19.86
N ARG A 147 -3.44 19.75 19.70
CA ARG A 147 -2.48 20.10 20.76
C ARG A 147 -3.30 20.49 21.99
N GLY A 148 -3.16 19.72 23.07
CA GLY A 148 -3.85 20.06 24.30
C GLY A 148 -3.39 21.41 24.83
N GLU A 149 -4.24 22.06 25.61
CA GLU A 149 -3.86 23.27 26.31
C GLU A 149 -2.68 22.97 27.27
N SER A 150 -1.78 23.94 27.41
CA SER A 150 -0.62 23.81 28.30
C SER A 150 -1.08 23.47 29.72
N GLN A 151 -0.52 22.41 30.30
CA GLN A 151 -0.74 22.07 31.71
C GLN A 151 -0.20 23.12 32.66
N TYR A 152 0.72 23.96 32.17
CA TYR A 152 1.33 25.03 32.91
C TYR A 152 0.55 26.32 32.68
N CYS A 153 -0.05 26.83 33.74
CA CYS A 153 -0.53 28.19 33.80
C CYS A 153 0.65 29.13 34.03
N TYR A 154 0.90 30.03 33.09
CA TYR A 154 1.87 31.10 33.27
C TYR A 154 1.16 32.35 33.78
N LEU A 155 1.63 32.90 34.90
CA LEU A 155 1.30 34.25 35.31
C LEU A 155 2.10 35.21 34.44
N SER A 156 1.50 35.73 33.37
CA SER A 156 2.09 36.87 32.65
C SER A 156 1.59 38.16 33.28
N CYS A 157 2.41 38.74 34.15
CA CYS A 157 2.21 40.12 34.58
C CYS A 157 3.09 41.02 33.70
N PHE A 158 2.47 41.80 32.80
CA PHE A 158 3.18 42.83 32.05
C PHE A 158 3.04 44.17 32.78
N GLY A 159 4.17 44.74 33.22
CA GLY A 159 4.23 46.10 33.75
C GLY A 159 5.09 46.22 35.00
N TYR A 160 6.04 47.15 34.95
CA TYR A 160 6.78 47.62 36.12
C TYR A 160 6.13 48.94 36.55
N ASN A 161 5.45 48.98 37.69
CA ASN A 161 4.91 50.23 38.24
C ASN A 161 5.67 50.60 39.54
N GLY A 162 6.85 51.20 39.36
CA GLY A 162 7.56 51.92 40.42
C GLY A 162 8.42 51.10 41.39
N THR A 163 9.06 51.84 42.31
CA THR A 163 10.25 51.45 43.09
C THR A 163 10.04 50.40 44.18
N ASN A 164 8.86 49.78 44.28
CA ASN A 164 8.52 48.83 45.37
C ASN A 164 7.98 47.46 44.89
N ASN A 165 8.15 47.08 43.61
CA ASN A 165 7.80 45.76 43.09
C ASN A 165 6.36 45.25 43.37
N PRO A 166 5.28 46.06 43.44
CA PRO A 166 3.94 45.49 43.43
C PRO A 166 3.61 44.97 42.02
N PRO A 167 2.98 43.79 41.88
CA PRO A 167 2.55 43.27 40.57
C PRO A 167 1.58 44.26 39.90
N ALA A 168 1.82 44.56 38.62
CA ALA A 168 0.96 45.46 37.85
C ALA A 168 -0.40 44.82 37.57
N SER A 169 -1.48 45.52 37.94
CA SER A 169 -2.85 45.17 37.55
C SER A 169 -3.13 45.63 36.11
N PRO A 170 -3.83 44.84 35.28
CA PRO A 170 -4.36 43.50 35.55
C PRO A 170 -3.37 42.38 35.16
N CYS A 171 -2.98 41.52 36.12
CA CYS A 171 -2.40 40.22 35.77
C CYS A 171 -3.54 39.31 35.28
N SER A 172 -3.45 38.85 34.03
CA SER A 172 -4.39 37.85 33.50
C SER A 172 -4.01 36.49 34.08
N VAL A 173 -4.78 36.03 35.06
CA VAL A 173 -4.65 34.68 35.62
C VAL A 173 -5.65 33.79 34.89
N THR A 174 -5.17 32.87 34.07
CA THR A 174 -6.02 31.78 33.56
C THR A 174 -6.21 30.77 34.70
N PRO A 175 -7.42 30.57 35.25
CA PRO A 175 -7.61 29.71 36.41
C PRO A 175 -7.42 28.23 36.01
N CYS A 176 -6.47 27.55 36.66
CA CYS A 176 -6.27 26.10 36.51
C CYS A 176 -7.07 25.38 37.60
N SER A 177 -8.24 24.84 37.26
CA SER A 177 -9.01 24.04 38.21
C SER A 177 -8.55 22.57 38.27
N GLN A 178 -7.92 22.01 37.22
CA GLN A 178 -7.44 20.61 37.19
C GLN A 178 -6.28 20.42 36.17
N PRO A 179 -5.36 19.46 36.38
CA PRO A 179 -4.39 19.06 35.34
C PRO A 179 -5.13 18.44 34.15
N ILE A 180 -5.22 19.16 33.05
CA ILE A 180 -5.80 18.67 31.78
C ILE A 180 -4.67 17.96 31.02
N SER A 181 -4.91 16.77 30.45
CA SER A 181 -3.93 16.12 29.58
C SER A 181 -3.55 17.07 28.43
N GLY A 182 -2.25 17.38 28.27
CA GLY A 182 -1.73 18.17 27.15
C GLY A 182 -1.83 17.47 25.80
N PHE A 183 -2.37 16.25 25.77
CA PHE A 183 -2.59 15.45 24.58
C PHE A 183 -4.07 15.08 24.49
N GLY A 184 -4.76 15.60 23.48
CA GLY A 184 -6.02 15.02 23.03
C GLY A 184 -5.71 13.68 22.36
N ALA A 185 -6.29 12.59 22.86
CA ALA A 185 -6.17 11.29 22.19
C ALA A 185 -6.97 11.33 20.89
N GLY A 186 -6.31 11.59 19.76
CA GLY A 186 -6.92 11.41 18.44
C GLY A 186 -7.37 9.95 18.27
N GLN A 187 -8.48 9.72 17.56
CA GLN A 187 -8.93 8.37 17.24
C GLN A 187 -7.93 7.75 16.24
N ASN A 188 -7.15 6.77 16.70
CA ASN A 188 -6.25 5.99 15.85
C ASN A 188 -7.03 4.83 15.22
N SER A 189 -6.90 4.66 13.92
CA SER A 189 -7.50 3.60 13.12
C SER A 189 -6.39 2.81 12.45
N VAL A 190 -6.40 1.49 12.65
CA VAL A 190 -5.51 0.56 11.95
C VAL A 190 -6.27 -0.09 10.81
N ARG A 191 -5.78 0.07 9.58
CA ARG A 191 -6.38 -0.53 8.40
C ARG A 191 -5.36 -1.40 7.67
N MET A 192 -5.83 -2.52 7.14
CA MET A 192 -5.06 -3.33 6.21
C MET A 192 -5.31 -2.80 4.79
N VAL A 193 -4.23 -2.42 4.12
CA VAL A 193 -4.28 -1.81 2.78
C VAL A 193 -3.59 -2.73 1.79
N ARG A 194 -4.14 -2.80 0.59
CA ARG A 194 -3.57 -3.54 -0.54
C ARG A 194 -3.48 -2.65 -1.76
N LEU A 195 -2.32 -2.66 -2.40
CA LEU A 195 -2.16 -2.12 -3.75
C LEU A 195 -2.09 -3.29 -4.71
N VAL A 196 -2.95 -3.29 -5.73
CA VAL A 196 -2.97 -4.27 -6.81
C VAL A 196 -2.45 -3.59 -8.07
N VAL A 197 -1.52 -4.22 -8.78
CA VAL A 197 -0.98 -3.75 -10.06
C VAL A 197 -1.31 -4.75 -11.16
N TYR A 198 -1.75 -4.24 -12.31
CA TYR A 198 -2.21 -4.98 -13.47
C TYR A 198 -1.28 -4.77 -14.66
N THR A 199 -1.07 -5.81 -15.45
CA THR A 199 -0.31 -5.82 -16.71
C THR A 199 -1.01 -6.64 -17.78
#